data_AF-A0A960Y022-F1
#
_entry.id   AF-A0A960Y022-F1
#
_cell.length_a   1.000
_cell.length_b   1.000
_cell.length_c   1.000
_cell.angle_alpha   90.00
_cell.angle_beta   90.00
_cell.angle_gamma   90.00
#
_symmetry.space_group_name_H-M   'P 1'
#
loop_
_entity.id
_entity.type
_entity.pdbx_description
1 polymer ?
#
loop_
_entity_poly.entity_id
_entity_poly.type
_entity_poly.pdbx_seq_one_letter_code
_entity_poly.pdbx_strand_id
1 'polypeptide(L)'
;MSTLLPENMDSLDRILHSRLEKCKAGILCPETLKDEAKKLREDLGWTADCGLLIAAGHQPVLYHPGLLMKDILADALARRYNGVAYNIVLDTDEVDLQFSYPGLLELDYSSTIASGANWPVRKHIVPYGNPRRIVGTVAFTEKDRSNLLLACEEAKKGLHLVLNPGARPETRSLITEFEENIRNCTDIAEPSMALRAMAHRALGISIRDVRASKMFRSSAFHYFARFVADRSSLFRQRYNEELHAYREERRIKNLAQPLPDLDDASGELPFWYIEDGMREPMTDKTFGACMEAVQTGKGEIYPRAITTSLFFRLFFCDLFIHGTGGGRYDRITENLIKDFFECDAAPYVVASASLAMEPRADLPVESREPEEVLADLRSLQFDPARRLSPDCSLFQRREELIQQWHQAR
;
A
#
# COMPACT_ATOMS: atom_id res chain seq x y z
N MET A 1 -10.20 8.30 -13.59
CA MET A 1 -9.86 7.18 -12.68
C MET A 1 -9.98 5.90 -13.47
N SER A 2 -8.99 5.02 -13.42
CA SER A 2 -9.08 3.66 -13.99
C SER A 2 -9.06 2.63 -12.86
N THR A 3 -9.83 1.56 -13.02
CA THR A 3 -9.99 0.52 -12.01
C THR A 3 -9.88 -0.85 -12.65
N LEU A 4 -9.25 -1.77 -11.95
CA LEU A 4 -9.26 -3.20 -12.23
C LEU A 4 -9.99 -3.88 -11.08
N LEU A 5 -11.10 -4.54 -11.40
CA LEU A 5 -11.95 -5.28 -10.46
C LEU A 5 -12.29 -6.64 -11.10
N PRO A 6 -12.79 -7.63 -10.31
CA PRO A 6 -13.28 -8.88 -10.86
C PRO A 6 -14.35 -8.61 -11.95
N GLU A 7 -14.17 -9.20 -13.13
CA GLU A 7 -15.04 -8.94 -14.29
C GLU A 7 -16.45 -9.54 -14.13
N ASN A 8 -16.63 -10.55 -13.28
CA ASN A 8 -17.89 -11.26 -13.11
C ASN A 8 -18.17 -11.62 -11.64
N MET A 9 -19.08 -10.87 -11.02
CA MET A 9 -19.49 -11.10 -9.62
C MET A 9 -20.27 -12.40 -9.43
N ASP A 10 -21.09 -12.83 -10.39
CA ASP A 10 -21.84 -14.11 -10.31
C ASP A 10 -20.88 -15.31 -10.31
N SER A 11 -19.75 -15.20 -11.00
CA SER A 11 -18.68 -16.20 -10.96
C SER A 11 -18.06 -16.28 -9.56
N LEU A 12 -17.74 -15.13 -8.98
CA LEU A 12 -17.18 -15.05 -7.63
C LEU A 12 -18.18 -15.57 -6.58
N ASP A 13 -19.46 -15.23 -6.69
CA ASP A 13 -20.52 -15.75 -5.83
C ASP A 13 -20.54 -17.28 -5.87
N ARG A 14 -20.53 -17.89 -7.05
CA ARG A 14 -20.54 -19.36 -7.20
C ARG A 14 -19.33 -20.01 -6.56
N ILE A 15 -18.13 -19.43 -6.75
CA ILE A 15 -16.89 -19.96 -6.16
C ILE A 15 -16.95 -19.90 -4.63
N LEU A 16 -17.40 -18.78 -4.07
CA LEU A 16 -17.47 -18.60 -2.61
C LEU A 16 -18.56 -19.47 -1.97
N HIS A 17 -19.72 -19.60 -2.61
CA HIS A 17 -20.76 -20.53 -2.15
C HIS A 17 -20.27 -21.98 -2.17
N SER A 18 -19.62 -22.41 -3.26
CA SER A 18 -19.01 -23.74 -3.35
C SER A 18 -17.98 -23.98 -2.24
N ARG A 19 -17.12 -23.00 -1.96
CA ARG A 19 -16.15 -23.06 -0.87
C ARG A 19 -16.84 -23.17 0.49
N LEU A 20 -17.85 -22.36 0.77
CA LEU A 20 -18.63 -22.41 2.01
C LEU A 20 -19.25 -23.79 2.25
N GLU A 21 -19.83 -24.39 1.21
CA GLU A 21 -20.40 -25.74 1.30
C GLU A 21 -19.33 -26.79 1.58
N LYS A 22 -18.17 -26.71 0.90
CA LYS A 22 -17.03 -27.60 1.17
C LYS A 22 -16.43 -27.40 2.57
N CYS A 23 -16.39 -26.17 3.09
CA CYS A 23 -16.01 -25.87 4.47
C CYS A 23 -16.93 -26.60 5.45
N LYS A 24 -18.25 -26.43 5.29
CA LYS A 24 -19.27 -27.06 6.15
C LYS A 24 -19.21 -28.59 6.10
N ALA A 25 -18.94 -29.15 4.93
CA ALA A 25 -18.82 -30.58 4.73
C ALA A 25 -17.48 -31.17 5.22
N GLY A 26 -16.54 -30.33 5.67
CA GLY A 26 -15.23 -30.80 6.14
C GLY A 26 -14.34 -31.37 5.03
N ILE A 27 -14.53 -30.96 3.77
CA ILE A 27 -13.85 -31.58 2.61
C ILE A 27 -12.54 -30.87 2.27
N LEU A 28 -12.31 -29.65 2.79
CA LEU A 28 -11.27 -28.78 2.24
C LEU A 28 -9.84 -29.14 2.55
N CYS A 29 -9.51 -29.69 3.73
CA CYS A 29 -8.13 -30.01 4.12
C CYS A 29 -8.10 -31.06 5.25
N PRO A 30 -6.94 -31.68 5.54
CA PRO A 30 -6.74 -32.51 6.73
C PRO A 30 -7.33 -31.86 8.00
N GLU A 31 -7.99 -32.64 8.86
CA GLU A 31 -8.67 -32.13 10.07
C GLU A 31 -7.74 -31.29 10.95
N THR A 32 -6.49 -31.71 11.09
CA THR A 32 -5.46 -30.98 11.85
C THR A 32 -5.16 -29.59 11.32
N LEU A 33 -5.20 -29.39 9.99
CA LEU A 33 -5.02 -28.06 9.38
C LEU A 33 -6.23 -27.16 9.66
N LYS A 34 -7.44 -27.73 9.67
CA LYS A 34 -8.67 -26.98 10.01
C LYS A 34 -8.65 -26.48 11.44
N ASP A 35 -8.21 -27.32 12.37
CA ASP A 35 -8.19 -26.98 13.80
C ASP A 35 -7.20 -25.85 14.10
N GLU A 36 -5.99 -25.92 13.55
CA GLU A 36 -5.00 -24.84 13.70
C GLU A 36 -5.45 -23.55 12.98
N ALA A 37 -6.08 -23.66 11.79
CA ALA A 37 -6.65 -22.51 11.10
C ALA A 37 -7.77 -21.84 11.93
N LYS A 38 -8.68 -22.64 12.49
CA LYS A 38 -9.76 -22.16 13.35
C LYS A 38 -9.21 -21.45 14.58
N LYS A 39 -8.23 -22.06 15.26
CA LYS A 39 -7.56 -21.47 16.43
C LYS A 39 -6.91 -20.14 16.12
N LEU A 40 -6.17 -20.04 15.01
CA LEU A 40 -5.58 -18.78 14.56
C LEU A 40 -6.64 -17.70 14.34
N ARG A 41 -7.75 -18.05 13.68
CA ARG A 41 -8.85 -17.11 13.40
C ARG A 41 -9.50 -16.63 14.72
N GLU A 42 -9.76 -17.53 15.65
CA GLU A 42 -10.30 -17.21 16.99
C GLU A 42 -9.37 -16.29 17.78
N ASP A 43 -8.06 -16.55 17.79
CA ASP A 43 -7.04 -15.70 18.43
C ASP A 43 -6.97 -14.28 17.82
N LEU A 44 -7.44 -14.12 16.58
CA LEU A 44 -7.53 -12.83 15.88
C LEU A 44 -8.92 -12.18 16.01
N GLY A 45 -9.79 -12.73 16.87
CA GLY A 45 -11.11 -12.20 17.16
C GLY A 45 -12.17 -12.51 16.11
N TRP A 46 -11.96 -13.56 15.31
CA TRP A 46 -13.03 -14.15 14.49
C TRP A 46 -13.89 -15.06 15.36
N THR A 47 -15.20 -15.03 15.14
CA THR A 47 -16.16 -15.93 15.78
C THR A 47 -17.01 -16.60 14.70
N ALA A 48 -17.72 -17.68 15.03
CA ALA A 48 -18.59 -18.35 14.07
C ALA A 48 -19.63 -17.41 13.43
N ASP A 49 -20.04 -16.36 14.16
CA ASP A 49 -20.99 -15.34 13.69
C ASP A 49 -20.37 -14.33 12.72
N CYS A 50 -19.03 -14.25 12.64
CA CYS A 50 -18.31 -13.33 11.75
C CYS A 50 -18.34 -13.73 10.27
N GLY A 51 -18.87 -14.92 9.92
CA GLY A 51 -18.95 -15.41 8.54
C GLY A 51 -17.60 -15.50 7.83
N LEU A 52 -17.55 -15.16 6.55
CA LEU A 52 -16.35 -15.27 5.72
C LEU A 52 -15.25 -14.29 6.14
N LEU A 53 -14.00 -14.75 6.19
CA LEU A 53 -12.83 -13.89 6.37
C LEU A 53 -12.26 -13.45 5.03
N ILE A 54 -12.35 -12.15 4.75
CA ILE A 54 -11.83 -11.56 3.51
C ILE A 54 -10.56 -10.80 3.84
N ALA A 55 -9.44 -11.20 3.25
CA ALA A 55 -8.16 -10.58 3.53
C ALA A 55 -7.61 -9.86 2.29
N ALA A 56 -7.12 -8.65 2.51
CA ALA A 56 -6.16 -7.99 1.63
C ALA A 56 -4.83 -7.87 2.40
N GLY A 57 -3.72 -7.65 1.71
CA GLY A 57 -2.46 -7.39 2.40
C GLY A 57 -1.43 -6.69 1.56
N HIS A 58 -0.54 -5.93 2.20
CA HIS A 58 0.59 -5.27 1.55
C HIS A 58 1.69 -4.92 2.55
N GLN A 59 2.88 -4.64 2.03
CA GLN A 59 3.95 -3.98 2.78
C GLN A 59 3.45 -2.62 3.32
N PRO A 60 3.96 -2.14 4.47
CA PRO A 60 3.56 -0.87 5.09
C PRO A 60 4.13 0.34 4.33
N VAL A 61 3.64 0.55 3.12
CA VAL A 61 3.90 1.74 2.29
C VAL A 61 2.80 2.77 2.49
N LEU A 62 3.10 4.03 2.22
CA LEU A 62 2.08 5.07 2.25
C LEU A 62 1.05 4.83 1.13
N TYR A 63 -0.22 4.96 1.52
CA TYR A 63 -1.36 4.50 0.74
C TYR A 63 -1.46 5.19 -0.63
N HIS A 64 -1.68 4.39 -1.67
CA HIS A 64 -1.99 4.86 -3.01
C HIS A 64 -3.32 4.25 -3.49
N PRO A 65 -3.94 4.78 -4.57
CA PRO A 65 -5.29 4.35 -4.99
C PRO A 65 -5.44 2.84 -5.20
N GLY A 66 -4.39 2.17 -5.65
CA GLY A 66 -4.36 0.72 -5.81
C GLY A 66 -4.52 -0.06 -4.50
N LEU A 67 -3.91 0.38 -3.40
CA LEU A 67 -4.10 -0.25 -2.09
C LEU A 67 -5.47 0.06 -1.52
N LEU A 68 -5.91 1.32 -1.62
CA LEU A 68 -7.23 1.73 -1.17
C LEU A 68 -8.35 0.94 -1.89
N MET A 69 -8.20 0.67 -3.19
CA MET A 69 -9.18 -0.12 -3.93
C MET A 69 -9.32 -1.55 -3.39
N LYS A 70 -8.23 -2.16 -2.91
CA LYS A 70 -8.29 -3.49 -2.28
C LYS A 70 -9.11 -3.47 -1.00
N ASP A 71 -8.98 -2.40 -0.22
CA ASP A 71 -9.70 -2.24 1.05
C ASP A 71 -11.18 -1.98 0.85
N ILE A 72 -11.50 -1.10 -0.12
CA ILE A 72 -12.87 -0.84 -0.55
C ILE A 72 -13.51 -2.15 -1.01
N LEU A 73 -12.81 -2.95 -1.81
CA LEU A 73 -13.31 -4.25 -2.26
C LEU A 73 -13.46 -5.23 -1.09
N ALA A 74 -12.49 -5.28 -0.16
CA ALA A 74 -12.55 -6.15 1.00
C ALA A 74 -13.79 -5.87 1.88
N ASP A 75 -14.03 -4.59 2.21
CA ASP A 75 -15.20 -4.17 2.99
C ASP A 75 -16.51 -4.43 2.23
N ALA A 76 -16.56 -4.11 0.93
CA ALA A 76 -17.75 -4.36 0.12
C ALA A 76 -18.13 -5.84 0.07
N LEU A 77 -17.14 -6.73 -0.12
CA LEU A 77 -17.37 -8.16 -0.12
C LEU A 77 -17.70 -8.69 1.28
N ALA A 78 -17.09 -8.14 2.33
CA ALA A 78 -17.39 -8.54 3.70
C ALA A 78 -18.85 -8.24 4.02
N ARG A 79 -19.35 -7.06 3.66
CA ARG A 79 -20.78 -6.73 3.79
C ARG A 79 -21.67 -7.66 2.96
N ARG A 80 -21.28 -7.97 1.72
CA ARG A 80 -22.07 -8.84 0.84
C ARG A 80 -22.25 -10.25 1.41
N TYR A 81 -21.22 -10.81 2.03
CA TYR A 81 -21.23 -12.20 2.49
C TYR A 81 -21.36 -12.35 4.01
N ASN A 82 -21.81 -11.31 4.72
CA ASN A 82 -21.88 -11.28 6.19
C ASN A 82 -20.55 -11.73 6.83
N GLY A 83 -19.45 -11.25 6.27
CA GLY A 83 -18.08 -11.57 6.60
C GLY A 83 -17.38 -10.45 7.39
N VAL A 84 -16.08 -10.63 7.58
CA VAL A 84 -15.18 -9.65 8.17
C VAL A 84 -13.99 -9.39 7.24
N ALA A 85 -13.68 -8.11 7.04
CA ALA A 85 -12.51 -7.70 6.28
C ALA A 85 -11.29 -7.54 7.19
N TYR A 86 -10.16 -8.10 6.76
CA TYR A 86 -8.86 -7.90 7.37
C TYR A 86 -7.88 -7.34 6.36
N ASN A 87 -7.01 -6.49 6.87
CA ASN A 87 -5.80 -6.13 6.21
C ASN A 87 -4.60 -6.75 6.92
N ILE A 88 -3.75 -7.40 6.12
CA ILE A 88 -2.47 -7.91 6.54
C ILE A 88 -1.40 -6.85 6.26
N VAL A 89 -0.83 -6.29 7.32
CA VAL A 89 0.39 -5.48 7.25
C VAL A 89 1.57 -6.44 7.17
N LEU A 90 2.21 -6.53 6.00
CA LEU A 90 3.42 -7.34 5.78
C LEU A 90 4.64 -6.63 6.37
N ASP A 91 4.70 -6.56 7.69
CA ASP A 91 5.78 -5.97 8.47
C ASP A 91 7.06 -6.82 8.49
N THR A 92 7.03 -8.00 7.88
CA THR A 92 8.16 -8.94 7.81
C THR A 92 8.99 -8.85 6.54
N ASP A 93 8.54 -8.06 5.57
CA ASP A 93 9.15 -7.96 4.25
C ASP A 93 10.05 -6.71 4.15
N GLU A 94 10.85 -6.64 3.10
CA GLU A 94 11.73 -5.51 2.82
C GLU A 94 10.95 -4.34 2.21
N VAL A 95 10.96 -3.18 2.86
CA VAL A 95 10.31 -1.98 2.33
C VAL A 95 11.09 -0.70 2.65
N ASP A 96 11.11 0.22 1.70
CA ASP A 96 11.52 1.60 1.95
C ASP A 96 10.31 2.45 2.30
N LEU A 97 10.49 3.41 3.21
CA LEU A 97 9.46 4.41 3.43
C LEU A 97 9.52 5.42 2.30
N GLN A 98 8.54 5.34 1.40
CA GLN A 98 8.43 6.21 0.22
C GLN A 98 7.16 7.05 0.30
N PHE A 99 7.29 8.34 0.02
CA PHE A 99 6.16 9.22 -0.18
C PHE A 99 6.39 10.18 -1.33
N SER A 100 5.28 10.48 -2.01
CA SER A 100 5.24 11.40 -3.14
C SER A 100 4.20 12.47 -2.87
N TYR A 101 4.57 13.72 -3.15
CA TYR A 101 3.69 14.86 -2.96
C TYR A 101 3.91 15.90 -4.07
N PRO A 102 2.87 16.71 -4.38
CA PRO A 102 3.03 17.85 -5.27
C PRO A 102 4.00 18.85 -4.63
N GLY A 103 5.04 19.26 -5.36
CA GLY A 103 5.95 20.31 -4.92
C GLY A 103 6.31 21.21 -6.08
N LEU A 104 6.62 22.48 -5.81
CA LEU A 104 7.29 23.32 -6.79
C LEU A 104 8.74 22.82 -6.90
N LEU A 105 9.12 22.25 -8.06
CA LEU A 105 10.53 22.18 -8.43
C LEU A 105 10.98 23.61 -8.77
N GLU A 106 12.24 23.95 -8.53
CA GLU A 106 12.83 25.11 -9.20
C GLU A 106 12.72 24.82 -10.70
N LEU A 107 11.75 25.46 -11.35
CA LEU A 107 11.50 25.30 -12.77
C LEU A 107 12.70 25.91 -13.50
N ASP A 108 13.63 25.08 -13.94
CA ASP A 108 14.55 25.47 -15.00
C ASP A 108 13.76 25.46 -16.32
N TYR A 109 13.19 26.64 -16.63
CA TYR A 109 12.37 26.90 -17.82
C TYR A 109 13.10 26.61 -19.15
N SER A 110 14.43 26.35 -19.13
CA SER A 110 15.19 26.00 -20.33
C SER A 110 14.87 24.61 -20.89
N SER A 111 14.31 23.71 -20.08
CA SER A 111 14.06 22.31 -20.45
C SER A 111 12.61 21.98 -20.79
N THR A 112 11.66 22.90 -20.56
CA THR A 112 10.22 22.59 -20.58
C THR A 112 9.57 22.70 -21.97
N ILE A 113 10.30 23.14 -23.00
CA ILE A 113 9.76 23.33 -24.36
C ILE A 113 9.86 22.05 -25.22
N ALA A 114 10.64 21.04 -24.80
CA ALA A 114 10.72 19.76 -25.50
C ALA A 114 9.83 18.71 -24.82
N SER A 115 8.67 18.43 -25.42
CA SER A 115 7.90 17.18 -25.33
C SER A 115 8.09 16.32 -24.06
N GLY A 116 7.11 16.37 -23.15
CA GLY A 116 6.98 15.40 -22.05
C GLY A 116 7.51 15.84 -20.70
N ALA A 117 7.33 17.12 -20.32
CA ALA A 117 7.65 17.60 -18.98
C ALA A 117 6.85 16.79 -17.92
N ASN A 118 7.53 15.87 -17.23
CA ASN A 118 7.01 15.20 -16.05
C ASN A 118 6.71 16.27 -14.99
N TRP A 119 5.47 16.25 -14.47
CA TRP A 119 5.06 17.14 -13.38
C TRP A 119 6.05 17.06 -12.20
N PRO A 120 6.38 18.18 -11.52
CA PRO A 120 7.24 18.18 -10.34
C PRO A 120 6.59 17.45 -9.16
N VAL A 121 6.59 16.12 -9.20
CA VAL A 121 6.33 15.28 -8.04
C VAL A 121 7.63 15.24 -7.24
N ARG A 122 7.61 15.76 -6.01
CA ARG A 122 8.68 15.49 -5.06
C ARG A 122 8.47 14.08 -4.54
N LYS A 123 9.52 13.26 -4.63
CA LYS A 123 9.56 11.93 -4.04
C LYS A 123 10.64 11.93 -2.98
N HIS A 124 10.25 11.57 -1.77
CA HIS A 124 11.18 11.30 -0.70
C HIS A 124 11.22 9.79 -0.45
N ILE A 125 12.43 9.28 -0.24
CA ILE A 125 12.70 7.87 0.03
C ILE A 125 13.59 7.84 1.25
N VAL A 126 13.12 7.21 2.32
CA VAL A 126 13.97 6.84 3.45
C VAL A 126 14.32 5.36 3.27
N PRO A 127 15.59 5.04 2.98
CA PRO A 127 16.00 3.67 2.70
C PRO A 127 16.02 2.86 3.99
N TYR A 128 15.13 1.89 4.07
CA TYR A 128 15.10 0.88 5.14
C TYR A 128 15.19 -0.53 4.59
N GLY A 129 14.92 -0.69 3.29
CA GLY A 129 15.03 -1.93 2.57
C GLY A 129 16.40 -2.53 2.79
N ASN A 130 16.42 -3.60 3.58
CA ASN A 130 17.60 -4.41 3.76
C ASN A 130 17.16 -5.86 3.66
N PRO A 131 17.74 -6.64 2.74
CA PRO A 131 17.41 -8.04 2.56
C PRO A 131 17.90 -8.94 3.71
N ARG A 132 18.37 -8.36 4.81
CA ARG A 132 18.63 -9.05 6.07
C ARG A 132 17.78 -8.54 7.23
N ARG A 133 17.04 -7.44 7.11
CA ARG A 133 16.28 -6.86 8.23
C ARG A 133 14.77 -6.94 8.00
N ILE A 134 14.04 -6.92 9.10
CA ILE A 134 12.58 -6.90 9.14
C ILE A 134 12.10 -5.49 9.46
N VAL A 135 11.12 -5.01 8.69
CA VAL A 135 10.56 -3.66 8.83
C VAL A 135 9.87 -3.45 10.18
N GLY A 136 9.12 -4.43 10.67
CA GLY A 136 8.40 -4.36 11.93
C GLY A 136 9.29 -4.22 13.18
N THR A 137 10.60 -4.46 13.06
CA THR A 137 11.57 -4.28 14.15
C THR A 137 12.39 -3.00 14.02
N VAL A 138 12.17 -2.20 12.96
CA VAL A 138 12.89 -0.94 12.77
C VAL A 138 12.18 0.18 13.52
N ALA A 139 12.88 0.76 14.49
CA ALA A 139 12.39 1.91 15.23
C ALA A 139 12.20 3.13 14.31
N PHE A 140 11.14 3.89 14.54
CA PHE A 140 10.91 5.14 13.83
C PHE A 140 11.74 6.25 14.48
N THR A 141 12.90 6.53 13.89
CA THR A 141 13.87 7.45 14.49
C THR A 141 13.40 8.89 14.41
N GLU A 142 13.96 9.75 15.27
CA GLU A 142 13.60 11.17 15.28
C GLU A 142 13.94 11.89 13.97
N LYS A 143 14.98 11.43 13.27
CA LYS A 143 15.34 11.91 11.94
C LYS A 143 14.23 11.59 10.93
N ASP A 144 13.71 10.37 10.96
CA ASP A 144 12.70 9.91 10.02
C ASP A 144 11.36 10.59 10.26
N ARG A 145 11.03 10.76 11.54
CA ARG A 145 9.89 11.56 12.01
C ARG A 145 9.98 13.00 11.50
N SER A 146 11.13 13.64 11.69
CA SER A 146 11.36 15.01 11.22
C SER A 146 11.23 15.14 9.69
N ASN A 147 11.78 14.18 8.95
CA ASN A 147 11.69 14.16 7.48
C ASN A 147 10.25 14.01 6.99
N LEU A 148 9.46 13.12 7.60
CA LEU A 148 8.07 12.90 7.21
C LEU A 148 7.17 14.09 7.61
N LEU A 149 7.43 14.73 8.75
CA LEU A 149 6.75 15.97 9.15
C LEU A 149 7.07 17.13 8.18
N LEU A 150 8.34 17.29 7.78
CA LEU A 150 8.72 18.29 6.78
C LEU A 150 7.99 18.07 5.44
N ALA A 151 7.84 16.81 5.03
CA ALA A 151 7.10 16.48 3.84
C ALA A 151 5.61 16.81 3.92
N CYS A 152 4.99 16.63 5.09
CA CYS A 152 3.61 17.03 5.31
C CYS A 152 3.47 18.56 5.16
N GLU A 153 4.42 19.34 5.69
CA GLU A 153 4.47 20.79 5.50
C GLU A 153 4.61 21.19 4.02
N GLU A 154 5.50 20.52 3.28
CA GLU A 154 5.67 20.77 1.85
C GLU A 154 4.41 20.37 1.05
N ALA A 155 3.79 19.23 1.36
CA ALA A 155 2.54 18.80 0.75
C ALA A 155 1.40 19.81 1.01
N LYS A 156 1.28 20.33 2.23
CA LYS A 156 0.32 21.40 2.58
C LYS A 156 0.53 22.66 1.75
N LYS A 157 1.77 23.03 1.44
CA LYS A 157 2.08 24.16 0.54
C LYS A 157 1.71 23.83 -0.91
N GLY A 158 1.96 22.60 -1.35
CA GLY A 158 1.71 22.13 -2.71
C GLY A 158 0.25 21.82 -3.08
N LEU A 159 -0.69 21.82 -2.12
CA LEU A 159 -2.10 21.48 -2.38
C LEU A 159 -2.73 22.31 -3.50
N HIS A 160 -2.36 23.59 -3.61
CA HIS A 160 -2.91 24.50 -4.62
C HIS A 160 -2.54 24.12 -6.07
N LEU A 161 -1.57 23.23 -6.26
CA LEU A 161 -1.14 22.77 -7.57
C LEU A 161 -2.06 21.69 -8.16
N VAL A 162 -2.88 21.06 -7.30
CA VAL A 162 -3.63 19.85 -7.64
C VAL A 162 -5.08 19.86 -7.15
N LEU A 163 -5.40 20.64 -6.11
CA LEU A 163 -6.73 20.66 -5.49
C LEU A 163 -7.37 22.05 -5.55
N ASN A 164 -8.66 22.07 -5.93
CA ASN A 164 -9.48 23.28 -5.96
C ASN A 164 -9.54 23.98 -4.58
N PRO A 165 -9.79 25.30 -4.52
CA PRO A 165 -9.89 26.04 -3.26
C PRO A 165 -10.87 25.46 -2.25
N GLY A 166 -11.94 24.79 -2.70
CA GLY A 166 -12.93 24.16 -1.82
C GLY A 166 -12.44 22.89 -1.10
N ALA A 167 -11.56 22.10 -1.72
CA ALA A 167 -11.03 20.85 -1.18
C ALA A 167 -9.75 21.06 -0.33
N ARG A 168 -9.10 22.21 -0.45
CA ARG A 168 -7.84 22.52 0.27
C ARG A 168 -8.00 22.55 1.79
N PRO A 169 -9.04 23.17 2.40
CA PRO A 169 -9.17 23.22 3.85
C PRO A 169 -9.31 21.83 4.47
N GLU A 170 -10.16 21.00 3.89
CA GLU A 170 -10.38 19.61 4.33
C GLU A 170 -9.09 18.79 4.20
N THR A 171 -8.42 18.85 3.04
CA THR A 171 -7.16 18.12 2.83
C THR A 171 -6.06 18.60 3.77
N ARG A 172 -5.98 19.90 4.03
CA ARG A 172 -5.02 20.47 4.99
C ARG A 172 -5.29 19.94 6.41
N SER A 173 -6.56 19.85 6.81
CA SER A 173 -6.96 19.27 8.10
C SER A 173 -6.54 17.81 8.21
N LEU A 174 -6.75 17.01 7.16
CA LEU A 174 -6.33 15.60 7.12
C LEU A 174 -4.80 15.47 7.23
N ILE A 175 -4.02 16.33 6.57
CA ILE A 175 -2.55 16.29 6.70
C ILE A 175 -2.13 16.67 8.12
N THR A 176 -2.79 17.64 8.76
CA THR A 176 -2.50 18.03 10.14
C THR A 176 -2.83 16.91 11.15
N GLU A 177 -3.97 16.21 10.99
CA GLU A 177 -4.25 15.01 11.79
C GLU A 177 -3.18 13.93 11.56
N PHE A 178 -2.69 13.77 10.33
CA PHE A 178 -1.62 12.83 10.03
C PHE A 178 -0.30 13.21 10.72
N GLU A 179 0.06 14.49 10.75
CA GLU A 179 1.22 15.00 11.49
C GLU A 179 1.15 14.67 12.99
N GLU A 180 -0.02 14.78 13.61
CA GLU A 180 -0.24 14.39 15.01
C GLU A 180 -0.01 12.89 15.22
N ASN A 181 -0.52 12.05 14.30
CA ASN A 181 -0.27 10.61 14.35
C ASN A 181 1.22 10.28 14.18
N ILE A 182 1.90 10.92 13.22
CA ILE A 182 3.34 10.76 13.00
C ILE A 182 4.13 11.03 14.28
N ARG A 183 3.74 12.01 15.09
CA ARG A 183 4.46 12.32 16.35
C ARG A 183 4.39 11.20 17.39
N ASN A 184 3.34 10.38 17.34
CA ASN A 184 3.10 9.31 18.31
C ASN A 184 3.56 7.92 17.83
N CYS A 185 3.96 7.79 16.56
CA CYS A 185 4.39 6.51 15.99
C CYS A 185 5.73 6.03 16.57
N THR A 186 5.87 4.73 16.82
CA THR A 186 7.03 4.09 17.45
C THR A 186 7.90 3.30 16.47
N ASP A 187 7.29 2.69 15.44
CA ASP A 187 7.96 1.95 14.38
C ASP A 187 7.61 2.48 12.98
N ILE A 188 8.41 2.09 12.00
CA ILE A 188 8.33 2.63 10.63
C ILE A 188 7.05 2.21 9.88
N ALA A 189 6.32 1.19 10.35
CA ALA A 189 5.08 0.75 9.75
C ALA A 189 3.88 1.60 10.22
N GLU A 190 3.91 2.06 11.47
CA GLU A 190 2.80 2.80 12.10
C GLU A 190 2.33 4.05 11.33
N PRO A 191 3.20 4.89 10.73
CA PRO A 191 2.73 6.02 9.94
C PRO A 191 1.81 5.59 8.78
N SER A 192 2.16 4.49 8.09
CA SER A 192 1.33 3.97 7.00
C SER A 192 -0.02 3.44 7.50
N MET A 193 -0.02 2.77 8.66
CA MET A 193 -1.22 2.24 9.31
C MET A 193 -2.13 3.37 9.80
N ALA A 194 -1.56 4.43 10.38
CA ALA A 194 -2.30 5.59 10.85
C ALA A 194 -2.99 6.33 9.70
N LEU A 195 -2.24 6.62 8.61
CA LEU A 195 -2.82 7.25 7.41
C LEU A 195 -3.97 6.43 6.83
N ARG A 196 -3.81 5.12 6.82
CA ARG A 196 -4.84 4.20 6.35
C ARG A 196 -6.08 4.22 7.26
N ALA A 197 -5.90 4.13 8.57
CA ALA A 197 -7.01 4.18 9.52
C ALA A 197 -7.80 5.49 9.39
N MET A 198 -7.12 6.62 9.15
CA MET A 198 -7.75 7.90 8.84
C MET A 198 -8.59 7.82 7.55
N ALA A 199 -8.03 7.28 6.46
CA ALA A 199 -8.74 7.11 5.20
C ALA A 199 -9.97 6.19 5.34
N HIS A 200 -9.87 5.11 6.12
CA HIS A 200 -11.00 4.22 6.39
C HIS A 200 -12.11 4.90 7.15
N ARG A 201 -11.79 5.68 8.20
CA ARG A 201 -12.77 6.48 8.94
C ARG A 201 -13.48 7.48 8.03
N ALA A 202 -12.73 8.20 7.21
CA ALA A 202 -13.28 9.20 6.29
C ALA A 202 -14.22 8.58 5.24
N LEU A 203 -13.95 7.34 4.81
CA LEU A 203 -14.74 6.63 3.79
C LEU A 203 -15.79 5.68 4.37
N GLY A 204 -15.88 5.53 5.69
CA GLY A 204 -16.78 4.58 6.34
C GLY A 204 -16.48 3.11 5.99
N ILE A 205 -15.20 2.77 5.76
CA ILE A 205 -14.73 1.42 5.45
C ILE A 205 -14.45 0.70 6.77
N SER A 206 -14.94 -0.53 6.92
CA SER A 206 -14.74 -1.36 8.12
C SER A 206 -13.81 -2.53 7.82
N ILE A 207 -12.53 -2.35 8.12
CA ILE A 207 -11.49 -3.37 7.93
C ILE A 207 -10.55 -3.37 9.14
N ARG A 208 -10.12 -4.56 9.57
CA ARG A 208 -9.24 -4.74 10.75
C ARG A 208 -7.80 -4.92 10.31
N ASP A 209 -6.87 -4.14 10.85
CA ASP A 209 -5.44 -4.34 10.63
C ASP A 209 -4.87 -5.47 11.49
N VAL A 210 -4.08 -6.35 10.89
CA VAL A 210 -3.29 -7.39 11.57
C VAL A 210 -1.88 -7.43 11.00
N ARG A 211 -0.86 -7.46 11.85
CA ARG A 211 0.54 -7.63 11.44
C ARG A 211 0.83 -9.08 11.08
N ALA A 212 1.54 -9.30 9.99
CA ALA A 212 1.97 -10.62 9.55
C ALA A 212 2.85 -11.30 10.60
N SER A 213 3.77 -10.55 11.22
CA SER A 213 4.63 -11.04 12.31
C SER A 213 3.82 -11.63 13.48
N LYS A 214 2.66 -11.06 13.82
CA LYS A 214 1.78 -11.60 14.87
C LYS A 214 1.25 -12.98 14.49
N MET A 215 0.87 -13.17 13.23
CA MET A 215 0.35 -14.45 12.75
C MET A 215 1.45 -15.51 12.66
N PHE A 216 2.68 -15.13 12.29
CA PHE A 216 3.79 -16.07 12.21
C PHE A 216 4.31 -16.55 13.57
N ARG A 217 3.97 -15.88 14.67
CA ARG A 217 4.24 -16.36 16.04
C ARG A 217 3.21 -17.36 16.56
N SER A 218 2.15 -17.62 15.81
CA SER A 218 1.05 -18.50 16.25
C SER A 218 1.43 -19.98 16.23
N SER A 219 0.70 -20.80 17.01
CA SER A 219 0.86 -22.27 16.93
C SER A 219 0.55 -22.79 15.52
N ALA A 220 -0.41 -22.18 14.84
CA ALA A 220 -0.81 -22.55 13.49
C ALA A 220 0.33 -22.37 12.49
N PHE A 221 1.08 -21.26 12.59
CA PHE A 221 2.25 -21.06 11.74
C PHE A 221 3.37 -22.05 12.05
N HIS A 222 3.65 -22.31 13.33
CA HIS A 222 4.65 -23.31 13.72
C HIS A 222 4.27 -24.73 13.27
N TYR A 223 2.98 -25.07 13.30
CA TYR A 223 2.46 -26.31 12.74
C TYR A 223 2.68 -26.36 11.22
N PHE A 224 2.31 -25.30 10.51
CA PHE A 224 2.55 -25.18 9.07
C PHE A 224 4.04 -25.30 8.69
N ALA A 225 4.93 -24.66 9.45
CA ALA A 225 6.36 -24.74 9.21
C ALA A 225 6.89 -26.17 9.36
N ARG A 226 6.47 -26.89 10.41
CA ARG A 226 6.78 -28.32 10.60
C ARG A 226 6.18 -29.18 9.48
N PHE A 227 4.92 -28.94 9.13
CA PHE A 227 4.22 -29.66 8.07
C PHE A 227 5.00 -29.61 6.74
N VAL A 228 5.56 -28.45 6.40
CA VAL A 228 6.41 -28.25 5.22
C VAL A 228 7.79 -28.89 5.41
N ALA A 229 8.44 -28.68 6.56
CA ALA A 229 9.78 -29.19 6.83
C ALA A 229 9.83 -30.74 6.86
N ASP A 230 8.81 -31.41 7.38
CA ASP A 230 8.72 -32.87 7.45
C ASP A 230 8.67 -33.53 6.05
N ARG A 231 8.30 -32.78 5.01
CA ARG A 231 8.27 -33.20 3.61
C ARG A 231 9.05 -32.25 2.72
N SER A 232 10.14 -31.69 3.25
CA SER A 232 10.88 -30.61 2.60
C SER A 232 11.39 -30.96 1.21
N SER A 233 11.88 -32.18 0.98
CA SER A 233 12.32 -32.63 -0.34
C SER A 233 11.19 -32.59 -1.38
N LEU A 234 10.01 -33.10 -1.01
CA LEU A 234 8.83 -33.06 -1.89
C LEU A 234 8.37 -31.62 -2.11
N PHE A 235 8.36 -30.79 -1.05
CA PHE A 235 7.96 -29.39 -1.16
C PHE A 235 8.90 -28.63 -2.10
N ARG A 236 10.22 -28.75 -1.92
CA ARG A 236 11.24 -28.14 -2.79
C ARG A 236 11.07 -28.55 -4.24
N GLN A 237 10.88 -29.85 -4.49
CA GLN A 237 10.65 -30.37 -5.83
C GLN A 237 9.44 -29.69 -6.48
N ARG A 238 8.27 -29.73 -5.83
CA ARG A 238 7.04 -29.12 -6.37
C ARG A 238 7.16 -27.61 -6.54
N TYR A 239 7.78 -26.93 -5.58
CA TYR A 239 8.01 -25.49 -5.63
C TYR A 239 8.85 -25.10 -6.86
N ASN A 240 9.96 -25.80 -7.10
CA ASN A 240 10.85 -25.54 -8.22
C ASN A 240 10.20 -25.93 -9.57
N GLU A 241 9.46 -27.06 -9.61
CA GLU A 241 8.69 -27.48 -10.80
C GLU A 241 7.66 -26.41 -11.22
N GLU A 242 6.87 -25.90 -10.28
CA GLU A 242 5.87 -24.87 -10.55
C GLU A 242 6.49 -23.53 -10.97
N LEU A 243 7.61 -23.13 -10.36
CA LEU A 243 8.36 -21.94 -10.79
C LEU A 243 8.90 -22.11 -12.21
N HIS A 244 9.45 -23.27 -12.54
CA HIS A 244 9.94 -23.56 -13.88
C HIS A 244 8.81 -23.47 -14.92
N ALA A 245 7.69 -24.16 -14.67
CA ALA A 245 6.51 -24.12 -15.52
C ALA A 245 5.99 -22.68 -15.72
N TYR A 246 5.94 -21.89 -14.65
CA TYR A 246 5.56 -20.48 -14.72
C TYR A 246 6.51 -19.64 -15.57
N ARG A 247 7.83 -19.83 -15.42
CA ARG A 247 8.84 -19.11 -16.21
C ARG A 247 8.77 -19.48 -17.68
N GLU A 248 8.57 -20.76 -18.01
CA GLU A 248 8.39 -21.23 -19.39
C GLU A 248 7.15 -20.61 -20.04
N GLU A 249 5.99 -20.69 -19.37
CA GLU A 249 4.73 -20.13 -19.87
C GLU A 249 4.83 -18.62 -20.13
N ARG A 250 5.51 -17.88 -19.23
CA ARG A 250 5.68 -16.43 -19.30
C ARG A 250 6.93 -16.00 -20.07
N ARG A 251 7.72 -16.93 -20.60
CA ARG A 251 8.99 -16.69 -21.32
C ARG A 251 9.98 -15.83 -20.51
N ILE A 252 10.04 -16.06 -19.19
CA ILE A 252 10.94 -15.37 -18.27
C ILE A 252 12.29 -16.08 -18.28
N LYS A 253 13.35 -15.37 -18.69
CA LYS A 253 14.73 -15.91 -18.73
C LYS A 253 15.50 -15.76 -17.42
N ASN A 254 15.12 -14.78 -16.59
CA ASN A 254 15.81 -14.51 -15.34
C ASN A 254 15.33 -15.50 -14.28
N LEU A 255 16.24 -16.35 -13.79
CA LEU A 255 15.93 -17.36 -12.77
C LEU A 255 15.55 -16.76 -11.41
N ALA A 256 15.91 -15.50 -11.14
CA ALA A 256 15.47 -14.80 -9.92
C ALA A 256 14.02 -14.28 -10.01
N GLN A 257 13.35 -14.43 -11.17
CA GLN A 257 12.00 -13.92 -11.42
C GLN A 257 11.03 -15.09 -11.68
N PRO A 258 9.79 -15.08 -11.13
CA PRO A 258 9.30 -14.09 -10.17
C PRO A 258 10.01 -14.17 -8.81
N LEU A 259 10.54 -15.34 -8.48
CA LEU A 259 11.31 -15.65 -7.26
C LEU A 259 12.40 -16.68 -7.63
N PRO A 260 13.49 -16.79 -6.85
CA PRO A 260 14.50 -17.83 -7.06
C PRO A 260 14.00 -19.21 -6.65
N ASP A 261 14.65 -20.24 -7.19
CA ASP A 261 14.46 -21.64 -6.80
C ASP A 261 14.98 -21.88 -5.37
N LEU A 262 14.46 -22.91 -4.71
CA LEU A 262 15.02 -23.42 -3.46
C LEU A 262 16.20 -24.34 -3.77
N ASP A 263 17.33 -24.13 -3.10
CA ASP A 263 18.54 -24.91 -3.29
C ASP A 263 18.41 -26.32 -2.72
N ASP A 264 18.49 -27.33 -3.60
CA ASP A 264 18.39 -28.74 -3.23
C ASP A 264 19.67 -29.23 -2.51
N ALA A 265 20.84 -28.69 -2.86
CA ALA A 265 22.12 -29.16 -2.31
C ALA A 265 22.26 -28.84 -0.81
N SER A 266 21.82 -27.65 -0.39
CA SER A 266 21.78 -27.27 1.04
C SER A 266 20.57 -27.83 1.79
N GLY A 267 19.56 -28.34 1.09
CA GLY A 267 18.27 -28.70 1.67
C GLY A 267 17.51 -27.45 2.13
N GLU A 268 17.48 -26.40 1.30
CA GLU A 268 16.88 -25.11 1.64
C GLU A 268 15.39 -25.25 1.96
N LEU A 269 14.95 -24.54 3.00
CA LEU A 269 13.55 -24.44 3.37
C LEU A 269 12.99 -23.08 2.95
N PRO A 270 11.68 -22.97 2.70
CA PRO A 270 11.08 -21.73 2.23
C PRO A 270 10.79 -20.76 3.38
N PHE A 271 11.67 -20.73 4.38
CA PHE A 271 11.57 -19.97 5.61
C PHE A 271 12.88 -19.20 5.88
N TRP A 272 12.72 -18.09 6.60
CA TRP A 272 13.79 -17.32 7.22
C TRP A 272 13.80 -17.63 8.71
N TYR A 273 14.98 -17.83 9.29
CA TYR A 273 15.18 -17.74 10.73
C TYR A 273 15.67 -16.34 11.06
N ILE A 274 15.15 -15.79 12.16
CA ILE A 274 15.42 -14.41 12.57
C ILE A 274 15.90 -14.40 14.00
N GLU A 275 17.08 -13.83 14.20
CA GLU A 275 17.68 -13.59 15.51
C GLU A 275 18.35 -12.21 15.47
N ASP A 276 18.16 -11.42 16.52
CA ASP A 276 18.67 -10.03 16.62
C ASP A 276 18.31 -9.13 15.42
N GLY A 277 17.12 -9.36 14.83
CA GLY A 277 16.61 -8.60 13.68
C GLY A 277 17.30 -8.91 12.35
N MET A 278 18.12 -9.96 12.30
CA MET A 278 18.82 -10.44 11.11
C MET A 278 18.18 -11.72 10.59
N ARG A 279 17.90 -11.77 9.28
CA ARG A 279 17.22 -12.89 8.62
C ARG A 279 18.22 -13.78 7.89
N GLU A 280 18.15 -15.09 8.13
CA GLU A 280 19.01 -16.10 7.51
C GLU A 280 18.19 -17.23 6.86
N PRO A 281 18.61 -17.77 5.69
CA PRO A 281 17.96 -18.91 5.07
C PRO A 281 17.92 -20.12 6.02
N MET A 282 16.76 -20.77 6.14
CA MET A 282 16.66 -22.04 6.84
C MET A 282 16.96 -23.22 5.92
N THR A 283 17.43 -24.31 6.51
CA THR A 283 17.67 -25.59 5.85
C THR A 283 17.15 -26.75 6.70
N ASP A 284 17.02 -27.94 6.11
CA ASP A 284 16.62 -29.15 6.83
C ASP A 284 17.47 -29.42 8.07
N LYS A 285 18.78 -29.16 7.98
CA LYS A 285 19.74 -29.37 9.08
C LYS A 285 19.57 -28.38 10.22
N THR A 286 19.17 -27.15 9.92
CA THR A 286 19.05 -26.06 10.91
C THR A 286 17.66 -25.98 11.53
N PHE A 287 16.64 -26.54 10.87
CA PHE A 287 15.23 -26.44 11.29
C PHE A 287 15.00 -26.80 12.76
N GLY A 288 15.51 -27.95 13.22
CA GLY A 288 15.31 -28.41 14.60
C GLY A 288 15.83 -27.42 15.64
N ALA A 289 17.06 -26.93 15.46
CA ALA A 289 17.69 -25.98 16.37
C ALA A 289 16.97 -24.62 16.34
N CYS A 290 16.58 -24.13 15.16
CA CYS A 290 15.79 -22.90 15.04
C CYS A 290 14.43 -23.02 15.73
N MET A 291 13.73 -24.16 15.60
CA MET A 291 12.45 -24.37 16.28
C MET A 291 12.56 -24.43 17.81
N GLU A 292 13.70 -24.91 18.34
CA GLU A 292 14.00 -24.86 19.78
C GLU A 292 14.30 -23.42 20.25
N ALA A 293 15.06 -22.67 19.45
CA ALA A 293 15.32 -21.25 19.69
C ALA A 293 14.02 -20.42 19.70
N VAL A 294 13.09 -20.68 18.78
CA VAL A 294 11.77 -20.05 18.76
C VAL A 294 10.96 -20.37 20.03
N GLN A 295 10.97 -21.62 20.49
CA GLN A 295 10.26 -22.03 21.71
C GLN A 295 10.83 -21.39 22.98
N THR A 296 12.14 -21.15 23.00
CA THR A 296 12.83 -20.46 24.11
C THR A 296 12.82 -18.93 23.99
N GLY A 297 12.18 -18.39 22.94
CA GLY A 297 12.05 -16.96 22.70
C GLY A 297 13.34 -16.27 22.23
N LYS A 298 14.32 -17.03 21.73
CA LYS A 298 15.59 -16.50 21.22
C LYS A 298 15.52 -15.98 19.79
N GLY A 299 14.58 -16.51 19.00
CA GLY A 299 14.43 -16.14 17.60
C GLY A 299 13.01 -16.35 17.08
N GLU A 300 12.82 -16.07 15.80
CA GLU A 300 11.55 -16.16 15.09
C GLU A 300 11.74 -16.87 13.75
N ILE A 301 10.66 -17.40 13.18
CA ILE A 301 10.68 -18.02 11.85
C ILE A 301 9.61 -17.34 11.01
N TYR A 302 9.96 -16.83 9.84
CA TYR A 302 9.03 -16.19 8.91
C TYR A 302 9.06 -16.85 7.53
N PRO A 303 7.93 -16.88 6.80
CA PRO A 303 7.88 -17.46 5.48
C PRO A 303 8.49 -16.55 4.40
N ARG A 304 8.94 -17.17 3.30
CA ARG A 304 9.25 -16.48 2.04
C ARG A 304 7.96 -16.13 1.27
N ALA A 305 8.06 -15.26 0.27
CA ALA A 305 6.90 -14.67 -0.44
C ALA A 305 5.78 -15.66 -0.86
N ILE A 306 6.09 -16.75 -1.56
CA ILE A 306 5.08 -17.77 -1.93
C ILE A 306 4.50 -18.43 -0.67
N THR A 307 5.35 -18.79 0.28
CA THR A 307 4.97 -19.45 1.53
C THR A 307 4.12 -18.56 2.43
N THR A 308 4.30 -17.25 2.35
CA THR A 308 3.43 -16.25 2.97
C THR A 308 2.01 -16.35 2.41
N SER A 309 1.88 -16.41 1.08
CA SER A 309 0.57 -16.57 0.42
C SER A 309 -0.06 -17.93 0.75
N LEU A 310 0.73 -19.02 0.73
CA LEU A 310 0.29 -20.36 1.13
C LEU A 310 -0.35 -20.32 2.53
N PHE A 311 0.38 -19.78 3.50
CA PHE A 311 -0.10 -19.72 4.88
C PHE A 311 -1.41 -18.92 5.02
N PHE A 312 -1.49 -17.73 4.40
CA PHE A 312 -2.71 -16.92 4.52
C PHE A 312 -3.92 -17.57 3.84
N ARG A 313 -3.74 -18.19 2.67
CA ARG A 313 -4.82 -18.83 1.91
C ARG A 313 -5.27 -20.16 2.52
N LEU A 314 -4.40 -20.82 3.28
CA LEU A 314 -4.73 -22.07 3.99
C LEU A 314 -5.34 -21.82 5.37
N PHE A 315 -4.76 -20.92 6.17
CA PHE A 315 -5.11 -20.78 7.59
C PHE A 315 -5.97 -19.57 7.88
N PHE A 316 -5.74 -18.45 7.18
CA PHE A 316 -6.27 -17.16 7.63
C PHE A 316 -7.56 -16.77 6.90
N CYS A 317 -7.57 -16.75 5.56
CA CYS A 317 -8.68 -16.17 4.80
C CYS A 317 -9.51 -17.20 4.03
N ASP A 318 -10.72 -16.80 3.69
CA ASP A 318 -11.62 -17.51 2.78
C ASP A 318 -11.66 -16.87 1.38
N LEU A 319 -11.26 -15.60 1.28
CA LEU A 319 -11.01 -14.89 0.04
C LEU A 319 -9.79 -13.99 0.20
N PHE A 320 -8.85 -14.05 -0.75
CA PHE A 320 -7.67 -13.19 -0.75
C PHE A 320 -7.69 -12.16 -1.88
N ILE A 321 -7.43 -10.89 -1.55
CA ILE A 321 -7.41 -9.79 -2.51
C ILE A 321 -5.97 -9.34 -2.74
N HIS A 322 -5.45 -9.64 -3.93
CA HIS A 322 -4.15 -9.17 -4.38
C HIS A 322 -4.23 -7.83 -5.13
N GLY A 323 -3.08 -7.15 -5.20
CA GLY A 323 -2.81 -6.19 -6.26
C GLY A 323 -2.30 -6.88 -7.53
N THR A 324 -2.04 -6.12 -8.59
CA THR A 324 -1.51 -6.64 -9.86
C THR A 324 -0.16 -7.36 -9.75
N GLY A 325 0.64 -7.03 -8.72
CA GLY A 325 1.88 -7.75 -8.41
C GLY A 325 1.62 -9.19 -7.95
N GLY A 326 0.90 -9.35 -6.84
CA GLY A 326 0.63 -10.66 -6.24
C GLY A 326 -0.16 -11.60 -7.15
N GLY A 327 -1.19 -11.08 -7.83
CA GLY A 327 -2.04 -11.91 -8.69
C GLY A 327 -1.32 -12.53 -9.90
N ARG A 328 -0.12 -12.05 -10.26
CA ARG A 328 0.66 -12.60 -11.37
C ARG A 328 1.20 -13.99 -11.06
N TYR A 329 1.71 -14.21 -9.85
CA TYR A 329 2.37 -15.46 -9.45
C TYR A 329 1.54 -16.32 -8.49
N ASP A 330 0.38 -15.84 -8.01
CA ASP A 330 -0.42 -16.61 -7.04
C ASP A 330 -1.02 -17.91 -7.61
N ARG A 331 -0.98 -18.10 -8.94
CA ARG A 331 -1.24 -19.41 -9.57
C ARG A 331 -0.25 -20.49 -9.11
N ILE A 332 1.01 -20.12 -8.84
CA ILE A 332 2.01 -21.02 -8.27
C ILE A 332 1.54 -21.50 -6.88
N THR A 333 1.00 -20.56 -6.09
CA THR A 333 0.48 -20.84 -4.75
C THR A 333 -0.76 -21.74 -4.82
N GLU A 334 -1.67 -21.50 -5.77
CA GLU A 334 -2.84 -22.36 -6.03
C GLU A 334 -2.42 -23.82 -6.32
N ASN A 335 -1.51 -24.02 -7.27
CA ASN A 335 -1.06 -25.35 -7.68
C ASN A 335 -0.33 -26.07 -6.53
N LEU A 336 0.52 -25.35 -5.78
CA LEU A 336 1.18 -25.92 -4.59
C LEU A 336 0.18 -26.33 -3.51
N ILE A 337 -0.86 -25.54 -3.25
CA ILE A 337 -1.91 -25.90 -2.31
C ILE A 337 -2.59 -27.20 -2.72
N LYS A 338 -2.96 -27.30 -4.00
CA LYS A 338 -3.61 -28.48 -4.55
C LYS A 338 -2.72 -29.71 -4.52
N ASP A 339 -1.46 -29.60 -4.97
CA ASP A 339 -0.62 -30.76 -5.24
C ASP A 339 0.21 -31.21 -4.02
N PHE A 340 0.56 -30.29 -3.11
CA PHE A 340 1.32 -30.62 -1.90
C PHE A 340 0.46 -30.76 -0.65
N PHE A 341 -0.55 -29.90 -0.50
CA PHE A 341 -1.44 -29.92 0.67
C PHE A 341 -2.74 -30.69 0.42
N GLU A 342 -3.00 -31.11 -0.82
CA GLU A 342 -4.18 -31.89 -1.22
C GLU A 342 -5.49 -31.21 -0.77
N CYS A 343 -5.54 -29.89 -0.88
CA CYS A 343 -6.67 -29.07 -0.46
C CYS A 343 -7.07 -28.02 -1.49
N ASP A 344 -8.27 -27.46 -1.34
CA ASP A 344 -8.73 -26.34 -2.15
C ASP A 344 -8.31 -25.01 -1.49
N ALA A 345 -7.51 -24.22 -2.20
CA ALA A 345 -7.05 -22.93 -1.74
C ALA A 345 -8.21 -21.92 -1.56
N ALA A 346 -8.07 -20.98 -0.62
CA ALA A 346 -8.95 -19.82 -0.61
C ALA A 346 -8.84 -19.10 -1.96
N PRO A 347 -9.93 -18.89 -2.72
CA PRO A 347 -9.86 -18.19 -3.99
C PRO A 347 -9.22 -16.82 -3.81
N TYR A 348 -8.63 -16.31 -4.89
CA TYR A 348 -8.08 -14.96 -4.90
C TYR A 348 -8.64 -14.12 -6.03
N VAL A 349 -8.68 -12.81 -5.82
CA VAL A 349 -9.05 -11.82 -6.82
C VAL A 349 -7.98 -10.73 -6.90
N VAL A 350 -7.97 -10.00 -8.02
CA VAL A 350 -7.07 -8.87 -8.22
C VAL A 350 -7.87 -7.58 -8.25
N ALA A 351 -7.46 -6.62 -7.43
CA ALA A 351 -8.02 -5.28 -7.42
C ALA A 351 -6.91 -4.23 -7.53
N SER A 352 -7.14 -3.20 -8.33
CA SER A 352 -6.25 -2.06 -8.44
C SER A 352 -7.02 -0.83 -8.90
N ALA A 353 -6.49 0.35 -8.60
CA ALA A 353 -6.98 1.60 -9.15
C ALA A 353 -5.82 2.55 -9.40
N SER A 354 -5.99 3.37 -10.43
CA SER A 354 -5.13 4.50 -10.73
C SER A 354 -5.98 5.76 -10.77
N LEU A 355 -5.59 6.74 -9.95
CA LEU A 355 -6.17 8.07 -9.95
C LEU A 355 -5.13 9.02 -10.52
N ALA A 356 -5.40 9.53 -11.72
CA ALA A 356 -4.62 10.61 -12.29
C ALA A 356 -4.98 11.91 -11.57
N MET A 357 -3.99 12.59 -11.00
CA MET A 357 -4.14 13.95 -10.51
C MET A 357 -3.78 14.87 -11.66
N GLU A 358 -4.80 15.41 -12.32
CA GLU A 358 -4.57 16.40 -13.37
C GLU A 358 -4.11 17.72 -12.73
N PRO A 359 -3.09 18.38 -13.30
CA PRO A 359 -2.70 19.71 -12.86
C PRO A 359 -3.92 20.61 -12.92
N ARG A 360 -4.25 21.22 -11.78
CA ARG A 360 -5.24 22.28 -11.76
C ARG A 360 -4.52 23.57 -11.44
N ALA A 361 -4.25 24.34 -12.49
CA ALA A 361 -4.06 25.76 -12.32
C ALA A 361 -5.42 26.34 -11.91
N ASP A 362 -5.73 26.27 -10.61
CA ASP A 362 -6.89 26.98 -10.06
C ASP A 362 -6.64 28.49 -9.99
N LEU A 363 -5.42 28.91 -10.30
CA LEU A 363 -5.21 30.24 -10.81
C LEU A 363 -5.53 30.17 -12.29
N PRO A 364 -6.48 30.96 -12.82
CA PRO A 364 -6.18 31.57 -14.09
C PRO A 364 -4.86 32.31 -13.84
N VAL A 365 -3.74 31.67 -14.17
CA VAL A 365 -2.66 32.43 -14.73
C VAL A 365 -3.33 32.95 -15.99
N GLU A 366 -3.97 34.11 -15.90
CA GLU A 366 -3.97 34.99 -17.06
C GLU A 366 -2.50 34.98 -17.44
N SER A 367 -2.19 34.30 -18.55
CA SER A 367 -0.85 34.14 -19.07
C SER A 367 -0.39 35.52 -19.49
N ARG A 368 -0.09 36.34 -18.49
CA ARG A 368 0.38 37.69 -18.65
C ARG A 368 1.87 37.55 -18.75
N GLU A 369 2.38 37.82 -19.93
CA GLU A 369 3.82 37.82 -20.14
C GLU A 369 4.47 38.80 -19.13
N PRO A 370 5.71 38.54 -18.67
CA PRO A 370 6.43 39.46 -17.78
C PRO A 370 6.41 40.91 -18.28
N GLU A 371 6.40 41.08 -19.60
CA GLU A 371 6.29 42.38 -20.29
C GLU A 371 4.95 43.09 -20.03
N GLU A 372 3.83 42.36 -19.97
CA GLU A 372 2.52 42.93 -19.64
C GLU A 372 2.46 43.38 -18.19
N VAL A 373 3.04 42.60 -17.28
CA VAL A 373 3.12 42.94 -15.86
C VAL A 373 4.00 44.16 -15.65
N LEU A 374 5.16 44.22 -16.33
CA LEU A 374 6.04 45.38 -16.32
C LEU A 374 5.37 46.62 -16.94
N ALA A 375 4.57 46.45 -18.00
CA ALA A 375 3.80 47.54 -18.60
C ALA A 375 2.72 48.08 -17.64
N ASP A 376 2.06 47.21 -16.88
CA ASP A 376 1.08 47.60 -15.87
C ASP A 376 1.72 48.31 -14.68
N LEU A 377 2.85 47.80 -14.18
CA LEU A 377 3.63 48.47 -13.13
C LEU A 377 4.07 49.87 -13.59
N ARG A 378 4.52 49.99 -14.83
CA ARG A 378 4.85 51.27 -15.45
C ARG A 378 3.61 52.16 -15.55
N SER A 379 2.48 51.65 -16.03
CA SER A 379 1.22 52.40 -16.09
C SER A 379 0.79 52.91 -14.71
N LEU A 380 0.93 52.10 -13.66
CA LEU A 380 0.60 52.51 -12.28
C LEU A 380 1.56 53.59 -11.75
N GLN A 381 2.83 53.54 -12.14
CA GLN A 381 3.81 54.54 -11.71
C GLN A 381 3.60 55.90 -12.41
N PHE A 382 3.27 55.90 -13.71
CA PHE A 382 3.21 57.12 -14.53
C PHE A 382 1.79 57.67 -14.74
N ASP A 383 0.75 56.84 -14.65
CA ASP A 383 -0.66 57.25 -14.73
C ASP A 383 -1.53 56.39 -13.80
N PRO A 384 -1.33 56.46 -12.46
CA PRO A 384 -2.07 55.67 -11.49
C PRO A 384 -3.59 55.91 -11.55
N ALA A 385 -4.00 57.10 -11.99
CA ALA A 385 -5.41 57.49 -12.05
C ALA A 385 -6.22 56.62 -13.01
N ARG A 386 -5.63 56.12 -14.10
CA ARG A 386 -6.30 55.22 -15.07
C ARG A 386 -6.75 53.88 -14.49
N ARG A 387 -6.20 53.48 -13.36
CA ARG A 387 -6.52 52.22 -12.68
C ARG A 387 -7.43 52.42 -11.47
N LEU A 388 -7.78 53.67 -11.14
CA LEU A 388 -8.77 53.97 -10.12
C LEU A 388 -10.18 53.74 -10.69
N SER A 389 -11.07 53.18 -9.88
CA SER A 389 -12.50 53.09 -10.23
C SER A 389 -13.07 54.50 -10.48
N PRO A 390 -14.04 54.68 -11.40
CA PRO A 390 -14.80 55.92 -11.55
C PRO A 390 -15.49 56.39 -10.25
N ASP A 391 -15.78 55.46 -9.35
CA ASP A 391 -16.37 55.73 -8.04
C ASP A 391 -15.35 56.22 -7.00
N CYS A 392 -14.06 56.25 -7.34
CA CYS A 392 -13.00 56.73 -6.46
C CYS A 392 -13.03 58.27 -6.39
N SER A 393 -13.06 58.82 -5.18
CA SER A 393 -13.07 60.27 -4.94
C SER A 393 -11.87 60.99 -5.56
N LEU A 394 -10.70 60.35 -5.62
CA LEU A 394 -9.50 60.91 -6.25
C LEU A 394 -9.61 60.96 -7.78
N PHE A 395 -10.26 59.98 -8.40
CA PHE A 395 -10.53 59.98 -9.83
C PHE A 395 -11.49 61.12 -10.20
N GLN A 396 -12.60 61.23 -9.47
CA GLN A 396 -13.58 62.31 -9.64
C GLN A 396 -12.92 63.69 -9.48
N ARG A 397 -12.07 63.86 -8.45
CA ARG A 397 -11.37 65.11 -8.21
C ARG A 397 -10.42 65.49 -9.35
N ARG A 398 -9.74 64.53 -9.97
CA ARG A 398 -8.89 64.77 -11.14
C ARG A 398 -9.71 65.26 -12.33
N GLU A 399 -10.81 64.60 -12.64
CA GLU A 399 -11.66 64.98 -13.78
C GLU A 399 -12.29 66.36 -13.59
N GLU A 400 -12.72 66.71 -12.37
CA GLU A 400 -13.15 68.06 -12.03
C GLU A 400 -12.06 69.11 -12.29
N LEU A 401 -10.82 68.85 -11.86
CA LEU A 401 -9.69 69.77 -12.05
C LEU A 401 -9.34 69.92 -13.54
N ILE A 402 -9.42 68.84 -14.33
CA ILE A 402 -9.22 68.88 -15.78
C ILE A 402 -10.32 69.73 -16.45
N GLN A 403 -11.59 69.56 -16.06
CA GLN A 403 -12.69 70.37 -16.58
C GLN A 403 -12.56 71.85 -16.22
N GLN A 404 -12.18 72.15 -14.98
CA GLN A 404 -11.91 73.52 -14.53
C GLN A 404 -10.76 74.16 -15.32
N TRP A 405 -9.68 73.41 -15.58
CA TRP A 405 -8.58 73.89 -16.41
C TRP A 405 -9.01 74.20 -17.84
N HIS A 406 -9.85 73.35 -18.45
CA HIS A 406 -10.39 73.60 -19.78
C HIS A 406 -11.35 74.79 -19.85
N GLN A 407 -12.09 75.08 -18.78
CA GLN A 407 -12.97 76.25 -18.70
C GLN A 407 -12.22 77.56 -18.40
N ALA A 408 -11.05 77.48 -17.78
CA ALA A 408 -10.18 78.62 -17.48
C ALA A 408 -9.25 79.01 -18.64
N ARG A 409 -9.31 78.27 -19.75
CA ARG A 409 -8.51 78.46 -20.96
C ARG A 409 -9.40 79.00 -22.08
#